data_AF-A0A800D7Q1-F1
#
_entry.id   AF-A0A800D7Q1-F1
#
_cell.length_a   1.000
_cell.length_b   1.000
_cell.length_c   1.000
_cell.angle_alpha   90.00
_cell.angle_beta   90.00
_cell.angle_gamma   90.00
#
_symmetry.space_group_name_H-M   'P 1'
#
loop_
_entity.id
_entity.type
_entity.pdbx_description
1 polymer ?
#
loop_
_entity_poly.entity_id
_entity_poly.type
_entity_poly.pdbx_seq_one_letter_code
_entity_poly.pdbx_strand_id
1 'polypeptide(L)'
;MKRLIFGTLALTFAASLLLVGVAVAQVKFPKFYMSDAPDGPPIAHFPSGTSVVYVIFEYTGAENTPIQVRVYDPRGQILFQETKNYTGEGREVVEVASKAGAYSDGAYVSQVRVGEEHYLADSEEWFVGEVPTPAAEATVIVQMPAAAASPPASGPSTVTIVGVGVLLLALIALVVWAIRGFITAS
;
A
#
# COMPACT_ATOMS: atom_id res chain seq x y z
N MET A 1 22.76 35.09 48.56
CA MET A 1 21.49 34.77 47.88
C MET A 1 21.69 34.87 46.37
N LYS A 2 21.99 33.76 45.66
CA LYS A 2 22.02 33.67 44.18
C LYS A 2 22.57 32.31 43.69
N ARG A 3 21.99 31.17 44.07
CA ARG A 3 22.37 29.85 43.52
C ARG A 3 21.21 28.86 43.68
N LEU A 4 20.21 28.89 42.80
CA LEU A 4 19.12 27.87 42.74
C LEU A 4 18.16 28.10 41.56
N ILE A 5 18.63 28.14 40.29
CA ILE A 5 17.70 28.18 39.13
C ILE A 5 18.13 27.28 37.95
N PHE A 6 19.38 26.83 37.83
CA PHE A 6 19.84 26.16 36.59
C PHE A 6 19.70 24.62 36.52
N GLY A 7 19.18 23.96 37.57
CA GLY A 7 19.13 22.49 37.62
C GLY A 7 17.93 21.83 36.94
N THR A 8 16.89 22.58 36.58
CA THR A 8 15.59 22.01 36.19
C THR A 8 15.31 22.03 34.69
N LEU A 9 16.19 22.62 33.87
CA LEU A 9 15.96 22.75 32.42
C LEU A 9 16.60 21.62 31.58
N ALA A 10 17.51 20.84 32.14
CA ALA A 10 18.21 19.79 31.39
C ALA A 10 17.45 18.44 31.36
N LEU A 11 16.46 18.24 32.24
CA LEU A 11 15.72 16.98 32.33
C LEU A 11 14.49 16.90 31.42
N THR A 12 14.02 18.03 30.89
CA THR A 12 12.87 18.08 29.98
C THR A 12 13.22 17.82 28.51
N PHE A 13 14.50 17.92 28.12
CA PHE A 13 14.92 17.72 26.73
C PHE A 13 15.29 16.27 26.39
N ALA A 14 15.63 15.44 27.40
CA ALA A 14 15.99 14.04 27.22
C ALA A 14 14.78 13.08 27.17
N ALA A 15 13.58 13.55 27.51
CA ALA A 15 12.36 12.73 27.51
C ALA A 15 11.56 12.78 26.19
N SER A 16 11.94 13.63 25.24
CA SER A 16 11.13 13.89 24.03
C SER A 16 11.51 13.06 22.80
N LEU A 17 12.40 12.07 22.92
CA LEU A 17 12.82 11.21 21.80
C LEU A 17 12.44 9.74 22.02
N LEU A 18 11.27 9.47 22.60
CA LEU A 18 10.58 8.22 22.29
C LEU A 18 10.06 8.36 20.86
N LEU A 19 10.89 7.97 19.89
CA LEU A 19 10.39 7.44 18.63
C LEU A 19 9.51 6.25 18.98
N VAL A 20 8.24 6.52 19.28
CA VAL A 20 7.20 5.52 19.17
C VAL A 20 7.18 5.19 17.69
N GLY A 21 7.89 4.14 17.31
CA GLY A 21 7.74 3.51 16.02
C GLY A 21 6.29 3.07 15.95
N VAL A 22 5.42 3.93 15.46
CA VAL A 22 4.05 3.56 15.14
C VAL A 22 4.23 2.57 14.00
N ALA A 23 4.14 1.28 14.32
CA ALA A 23 3.99 0.27 13.31
C ALA A 23 2.70 0.65 12.58
N VAL A 24 2.83 1.27 11.41
CA VAL A 24 1.67 1.63 10.59
C VAL A 24 1.05 0.30 10.22
N ALA A 25 -0.13 0.01 10.77
CA ALA A 25 -0.89 -1.16 10.38
C ALA A 25 -1.13 -1.06 8.87
N GLN A 26 -0.56 -1.98 8.11
CA GLN A 26 -0.82 -2.04 6.67
C GLN A 26 -2.22 -2.59 6.47
N VAL A 27 -3.09 -1.82 5.82
CA VAL A 27 -4.41 -2.31 5.41
C VAL A 27 -4.20 -3.46 4.42
N LYS A 28 -4.86 -4.58 4.69
CA LYS A 28 -4.85 -5.76 3.81
C LYS A 28 -6.25 -6.03 3.29
N PHE A 29 -6.33 -6.59 2.08
CA PHE A 29 -7.56 -7.06 1.47
C PHE A 29 -7.50 -8.56 1.26
N PRO A 30 -7.94 -9.38 2.25
CA PRO A 30 -7.93 -10.83 2.09
C PRO A 30 -8.82 -11.33 0.95
N LYS A 31 -9.85 -10.54 0.59
CA LYS A 31 -10.75 -10.80 -0.53
C LYS A 31 -11.10 -9.50 -1.23
N PHE A 32 -11.04 -9.54 -2.55
CA PHE A 32 -11.49 -8.49 -3.45
C PHE A 32 -12.04 -9.17 -4.70
N TYR A 33 -13.33 -9.03 -4.99
CA TYR A 33 -13.96 -9.70 -6.14
C TYR A 33 -15.25 -9.00 -6.56
N MET A 34 -15.75 -9.40 -7.73
CA MET A 34 -17.02 -8.92 -8.28
C MET A 34 -18.14 -9.95 -8.07
N SER A 35 -19.39 -9.49 -7.97
CA SER A 35 -20.58 -10.35 -7.89
C SER A 35 -21.81 -9.72 -8.54
N ASP A 36 -22.82 -10.52 -8.84
CA ASP A 36 -24.13 -10.10 -9.38
C ASP A 36 -25.18 -9.87 -8.27
N ALA A 37 -24.82 -10.17 -7.03
CA ALA A 37 -25.64 -9.96 -5.84
C ALA A 37 -24.76 -9.44 -4.68
N PRO A 38 -25.33 -8.71 -3.70
CA PRO A 38 -24.56 -8.12 -2.60
C PRO A 38 -23.85 -9.16 -1.71
N ASP A 39 -24.35 -10.39 -1.66
CA ASP A 39 -23.75 -11.53 -0.95
C ASP A 39 -23.49 -12.72 -1.88
N GLY A 40 -23.37 -12.45 -3.18
CA GLY A 40 -23.15 -13.48 -4.17
C GLY A 40 -21.71 -14.01 -4.19
N PRO A 41 -21.48 -15.13 -4.88
CA PRO A 41 -20.14 -15.67 -5.06
C PRO A 41 -19.28 -14.77 -5.97
N PRO A 42 -17.95 -14.97 -6.00
CA PRO A 42 -17.09 -14.33 -6.99
C PRO A 42 -17.48 -14.69 -8.42
N ILE A 43 -17.63 -13.68 -9.27
CA ILE A 43 -17.98 -13.78 -10.69
C ILE A 43 -17.02 -12.91 -11.49
N ALA A 44 -16.30 -13.52 -12.43
CA ALA A 44 -15.45 -12.80 -13.38
C ALA A 44 -16.16 -12.54 -14.73
N HIS A 45 -17.32 -13.15 -14.96
CA HIS A 45 -18.02 -13.14 -16.24
C HIS A 45 -19.52 -12.87 -16.04
N PHE A 46 -19.94 -11.68 -16.45
CA PHE A 46 -21.31 -11.21 -16.36
C PHE A 46 -22.00 -11.37 -17.71
N PRO A 47 -23.28 -11.75 -17.75
CA PRO A 47 -24.03 -11.82 -19.00
C PRO A 47 -24.22 -10.43 -19.62
N SER A 48 -24.32 -10.35 -20.95
CA SER A 48 -24.74 -9.12 -21.64
C SER A 48 -26.08 -8.63 -21.09
N GLY A 49 -26.24 -7.30 -21.01
CA GLY A 49 -27.42 -6.69 -20.40
C GLY A 49 -27.33 -6.49 -18.89
N THR A 50 -26.25 -6.93 -18.24
CA THR A 50 -25.95 -6.59 -16.84
C THR A 50 -25.92 -5.06 -16.67
N SER A 51 -26.61 -4.54 -15.67
CA SER A 51 -26.72 -3.09 -15.38
C SER A 51 -26.21 -2.71 -14.00
N VAL A 52 -26.10 -3.69 -13.10
CA VAL A 52 -25.60 -3.54 -11.74
C VAL A 52 -24.61 -4.66 -11.48
N VAL A 53 -23.48 -4.32 -10.88
CA VAL A 53 -22.51 -5.26 -10.33
C VAL A 53 -22.15 -4.84 -8.91
N TYR A 54 -21.66 -5.77 -8.10
CA TYR A 54 -21.25 -5.51 -6.73
C TYR A 54 -19.74 -5.74 -6.60
N VAL A 55 -19.02 -4.73 -6.13
CA VAL A 55 -17.62 -4.87 -5.69
C VAL A 55 -17.66 -5.28 -4.23
N ILE A 56 -17.12 -6.47 -3.91
CA ILE A 56 -17.12 -7.00 -2.55
C ILE A 56 -15.69 -7.14 -2.08
N PHE A 57 -15.39 -6.57 -0.91
CA PHE A 57 -14.07 -6.69 -0.31
C PHE A 57 -14.10 -6.85 1.19
N GLU A 58 -13.15 -7.64 1.69
CA GLU A 58 -12.84 -7.74 3.10
C GLU A 58 -11.57 -6.91 3.36
N TYR A 59 -11.51 -6.23 4.50
CA TYR A 59 -10.35 -5.45 4.90
C TYR A 59 -9.97 -5.72 6.35
N THR A 60 -8.69 -5.59 6.66
CA THR A 60 -8.16 -5.67 8.04
C THR A 60 -7.09 -4.61 8.26
N GLY A 61 -6.93 -4.16 9.50
CA GLY A 61 -5.87 -3.21 9.87
C GLY A 61 -6.11 -1.78 9.43
N ALA A 62 -7.36 -1.39 9.16
CA ALA A 62 -7.70 0.00 8.85
C ALA A 62 -7.72 0.86 10.13
N GLU A 63 -7.15 2.06 10.09
CA GLU A 63 -7.10 2.99 11.23
C GLU A 63 -7.60 4.36 10.78
N ASN A 64 -8.92 4.51 10.62
CA ASN A 64 -9.55 5.65 9.94
C ASN A 64 -8.89 5.91 8.57
N THR A 65 -8.64 4.83 7.83
CA THR A 65 -7.89 4.87 6.57
C THR A 65 -8.85 5.08 5.39
N PRO A 66 -8.58 6.05 4.50
CA PRO A 66 -9.36 6.20 3.28
C PRO A 66 -9.10 5.02 2.35
N ILE A 67 -10.16 4.33 1.96
CA ILE A 67 -10.16 3.29 0.94
C ILE A 67 -11.03 3.78 -0.22
N GLN A 68 -10.47 3.73 -1.43
CA GLN A 68 -11.13 4.16 -2.64
C GLN A 68 -11.36 2.96 -3.57
N VAL A 69 -12.59 2.81 -4.02
CA VAL A 69 -12.97 1.85 -5.07
C VAL A 69 -13.10 2.59 -6.38
N ARG A 70 -12.49 2.07 -7.44
CA ARG A 70 -12.64 2.57 -8.82
C ARG A 70 -13.04 1.43 -9.75
N VAL A 71 -13.94 1.72 -10.69
CA VAL A 71 -14.30 0.81 -11.77
C VAL A 71 -14.05 1.51 -13.11
N TYR A 72 -13.32 0.83 -13.98
CA TYR A 72 -12.93 1.29 -15.31
C TYR A 72 -13.69 0.52 -16.39
N ASP A 73 -14.11 1.22 -17.44
CA ASP A 73 -14.68 0.62 -18.65
C ASP A 73 -13.60 0.00 -19.56
N PRO A 74 -13.98 -0.71 -20.64
CA PRO A 74 -13.04 -1.30 -21.60
C PRO A 74 -12.17 -0.28 -22.34
N ARG A 75 -12.47 1.01 -22.24
CA ARG A 75 -11.70 2.12 -22.83
C ARG A 75 -10.80 2.80 -21.80
N GLY A 76 -10.74 2.28 -20.56
CA GLY A 76 -9.98 2.85 -19.45
C GLY A 76 -10.60 4.10 -18.83
N GLN A 77 -11.88 4.40 -19.08
CA GLN A 77 -12.60 5.51 -18.46
C GLN A 77 -13.17 5.10 -17.11
N ILE A 78 -13.15 6.00 -16.14
CA ILE A 78 -13.73 5.76 -14.81
C ILE A 78 -15.25 5.79 -14.92
N LEU A 79 -15.91 4.65 -14.66
CA LEU A 79 -17.37 4.54 -14.56
C LEU A 79 -17.87 4.85 -13.15
N PHE A 80 -17.09 4.45 -12.15
CA PHE A 80 -17.42 4.59 -10.74
C PHE A 80 -16.19 4.92 -9.92
N GLN A 81 -16.37 5.80 -8.93
CA GLN A 81 -15.34 6.14 -7.96
C GLN A 81 -16.02 6.54 -6.65
N GLU A 82 -15.65 5.88 -5.56
CA GLU A 82 -16.08 6.21 -4.21
C GLU A 82 -14.91 6.10 -3.24
N THR A 83 -14.78 7.05 -2.32
CA THR A 83 -13.81 7.02 -1.22
C THR A 83 -14.56 7.07 0.10
N LYS A 84 -14.21 6.16 1.02
CA LYS A 84 -14.77 6.12 2.38
C LYS A 84 -13.67 5.79 3.39
N ASN A 85 -13.80 6.30 4.61
CA ASN A 85 -12.88 5.99 5.70
C ASN A 85 -13.35 4.74 6.45
N TYR A 86 -12.41 3.84 6.73
CA TYR A 86 -12.67 2.58 7.40
C TYR A 86 -11.78 2.40 8.64
N THR A 87 -12.26 1.64 9.61
CA THR A 87 -11.56 1.36 10.86
C THR A 87 -11.75 -0.10 11.26
N GLY A 88 -10.69 -0.72 11.74
CA GLY A 88 -10.67 -2.12 12.18
C GLY A 88 -10.63 -3.11 11.03
N GLU A 89 -11.45 -4.14 11.17
CA GLU A 89 -11.70 -5.17 10.17
C GLU A 89 -13.16 -5.16 9.77
N GLY A 90 -13.44 -5.51 8.52
CA GLY A 90 -14.81 -5.54 8.03
C GLY A 90 -14.93 -6.05 6.62
N ARG A 91 -16.19 -6.10 6.17
CA ARG A 91 -16.57 -6.42 4.81
C ARG A 91 -17.41 -5.26 4.28
N GLU A 92 -17.11 -4.81 3.08
CA GLU A 92 -17.89 -3.80 2.37
C GLU A 92 -18.46 -4.40 1.08
N VAL A 93 -19.66 -3.93 0.73
CA VAL A 93 -20.34 -4.24 -0.51
C VAL A 93 -20.69 -2.92 -1.18
N VAL A 94 -20.11 -2.68 -2.35
CA VAL A 94 -20.33 -1.44 -3.11
C VAL A 94 -21.14 -1.78 -4.35
N GLU A 95 -22.35 -1.24 -4.43
CA GLU A 95 -23.20 -1.34 -5.61
C GLU A 95 -22.69 -0.39 -6.70
N VAL A 96 -22.42 -0.93 -7.88
CA VAL A 96 -21.99 -0.17 -9.05
C VAL A 96 -23.05 -0.31 -10.12
N ALA A 97 -23.88 0.72 -10.26
CA ALA A 97 -24.89 0.80 -11.30
C ALA A 97 -24.35 1.58 -12.52
N SER A 98 -24.59 1.07 -13.73
CA SER A 98 -24.24 1.77 -14.96
C SER A 98 -25.16 2.98 -15.19
N LYS A 99 -24.56 4.15 -15.45
CA LYS A 99 -25.29 5.40 -15.73
C LYS A 99 -25.98 5.40 -17.09
N ALA A 100 -25.52 4.55 -18.02
CA ALA A 100 -26.00 4.48 -19.39
C ALA A 100 -27.00 3.35 -19.65
N GLY A 101 -27.45 2.65 -18.59
CA GLY A 101 -28.29 1.46 -18.71
C GLY A 101 -27.49 0.19 -18.48
N ALA A 102 -27.44 -0.72 -19.46
CA ALA A 102 -26.57 -1.89 -19.37
C ALA A 102 -25.08 -1.50 -19.56
N TYR A 103 -24.18 -2.26 -18.95
CA TYR A 103 -22.76 -2.25 -19.31
C TYR A 103 -22.59 -2.72 -20.76
N SER A 104 -21.67 -2.09 -21.49
CA SER A 104 -21.27 -2.58 -22.81
C SER A 104 -20.48 -3.88 -22.69
N ASP A 105 -20.53 -4.75 -23.68
CA ASP A 105 -19.70 -5.95 -23.69
C ASP A 105 -18.20 -5.56 -23.71
N GLY A 106 -17.37 -6.30 -22.97
CA GLY A 106 -15.92 -6.09 -22.90
C GLY A 106 -15.30 -6.34 -21.53
N ALA A 107 -14.00 -6.07 -21.43
CA ALA A 107 -13.19 -6.20 -20.22
C ALA A 107 -13.27 -4.94 -19.37
N TYR A 108 -13.49 -5.11 -18.08
CA TYR A 108 -13.56 -4.06 -17.06
C TYR A 108 -12.52 -4.32 -16.00
N VAL A 109 -12.10 -3.28 -15.30
CA VAL A 109 -11.15 -3.39 -14.19
C VAL A 109 -11.73 -2.69 -12.97
N SER A 110 -11.75 -3.39 -11.85
CA SER A 110 -12.04 -2.82 -10.54
C SER A 110 -10.77 -2.74 -9.73
N GLN A 111 -10.55 -1.62 -9.04
CA GLN A 111 -9.38 -1.38 -8.22
C GLN A 111 -9.81 -0.95 -6.83
N VAL A 112 -9.09 -1.45 -5.83
CA VAL A 112 -9.13 -0.90 -4.47
C VAL A 112 -7.80 -0.20 -4.17
N ARG A 113 -7.91 1.03 -3.65
CA ARG A 113 -6.79 1.92 -3.37
C ARG A 113 -6.82 2.37 -1.92
N VAL A 114 -5.65 2.53 -1.29
CA VAL A 114 -5.53 2.83 0.14
C VAL A 114 -4.71 4.08 0.40
N GLY A 115 -5.11 4.80 1.45
CA GLY A 115 -4.39 5.94 1.99
C GLY A 115 -4.69 7.23 1.22
N GLU A 116 -4.17 8.33 1.74
CA GLU A 116 -4.38 9.68 1.18
C GLU A 116 -3.88 9.78 -0.28
N GLU A 117 -2.77 9.10 -0.59
CA GLU A 117 -2.18 9.03 -1.93
C GLU A 117 -2.85 7.97 -2.83
N HIS A 118 -3.84 7.24 -2.31
CA HIS A 118 -4.60 6.22 -3.04
C HIS A 118 -3.71 5.20 -3.79
N TYR A 119 -2.76 4.60 -3.07
CA TYR A 119 -1.91 3.53 -3.59
C TYR A 119 -2.77 2.34 -4.00
N LEU A 120 -2.48 1.75 -5.17
CA LEU A 120 -3.14 0.53 -5.62
C LEU A 120 -2.84 -0.61 -4.65
N ALA A 121 -3.88 -1.16 -4.03
CA ALA A 121 -3.77 -2.28 -3.11
C ALA A 121 -4.15 -3.61 -3.76
N ASP A 122 -5.22 -3.61 -4.57
CA ASP A 122 -5.66 -4.78 -5.33
C ASP A 122 -6.37 -4.37 -6.63
N SER A 123 -6.45 -5.30 -7.59
CA SER A 123 -7.06 -5.10 -8.90
C SER A 123 -7.67 -6.39 -9.41
N GLU A 124 -8.91 -6.31 -9.90
CA GLU A 124 -9.68 -7.44 -10.42
C GLU A 124 -10.18 -7.11 -11.82
N GLU A 125 -9.92 -8.01 -12.76
CA GLU A 125 -10.44 -7.93 -14.13
C GLU A 125 -11.70 -8.79 -14.25
N TRP A 126 -12.72 -8.27 -14.94
CA TRP A 126 -13.97 -8.97 -15.17
C TRP A 126 -14.58 -8.58 -16.52
N PHE A 127 -15.49 -9.39 -17.03
CA PHE A 127 -16.02 -9.24 -18.38
C PHE A 127 -17.55 -9.15 -18.37
N VAL A 128 -18.09 -8.38 -19.30
CA VAL A 128 -19.51 -8.41 -19.66
C VAL A 128 -19.64 -8.98 -21.07
N GLY A 129 -20.56 -9.93 -21.23
CA GLY A 129 -20.85 -10.57 -22.50
C GLY A 129 -19.91 -11.72 -22.84
N GLU A 130 -19.69 -11.94 -24.14
CA GLU A 130 -18.85 -13.03 -24.62
C GLU A 130 -17.37 -12.75 -24.32
N VAL A 131 -16.71 -13.69 -23.65
CA VAL A 131 -15.27 -13.64 -23.45
C VAL A 131 -14.62 -13.74 -24.82
N PRO A 132 -13.75 -12.79 -25.23
CA PRO A 132 -13.01 -12.97 -26.45
C PRO A 132 -12.26 -14.30 -26.34
N THR A 133 -12.62 -15.26 -27.18
CA THR A 133 -11.86 -16.51 -27.29
C THR A 133 -10.42 -16.07 -27.53
N PRO A 134 -9.46 -16.42 -26.65
CA PRO A 134 -8.08 -16.02 -26.84
C PRO A 134 -7.71 -16.44 -28.25
N ALA A 135 -7.43 -15.47 -29.12
CA ALA A 135 -6.97 -15.77 -30.46
C ALA A 135 -5.74 -16.64 -30.25
N ALA A 136 -5.85 -17.93 -30.60
CA ALA A 136 -4.89 -18.97 -30.25
C ALA A 136 -3.50 -18.36 -30.33
N GLU A 137 -2.83 -18.23 -29.18
CA GLU A 137 -1.55 -17.52 -29.08
C GLU A 137 -0.64 -18.11 -30.14
N ALA A 138 -0.45 -17.38 -31.24
CA ALA A 138 0.59 -17.69 -32.19
C ALA A 138 1.85 -17.56 -31.35
N THR A 139 2.46 -18.71 -31.01
CA THR A 139 3.69 -18.77 -30.27
C THR A 139 4.72 -18.03 -31.09
N VAL A 140 4.86 -16.73 -30.86
CA VAL A 140 6.02 -15.98 -31.32
C VAL A 140 7.12 -16.53 -30.44
N ILE A 141 7.84 -17.51 -30.98
CA ILE A 141 9.11 -17.94 -30.42
C ILE A 141 10.01 -16.71 -30.56
N VAL A 142 9.98 -15.83 -29.56
CA VAL A 142 11.01 -14.79 -29.39
C VAL A 142 12.25 -15.60 -29.08
N GLN A 143 13.00 -15.91 -30.13
CA GLN A 143 14.32 -16.51 -30.04
C GLN A 143 15.21 -15.44 -29.40
N MET A 144 15.18 -15.38 -28.07
CA MET A 144 16.03 -14.52 -27.28
C MET A 144 17.46 -14.87 -27.68
N PRO A 145 18.28 -13.91 -28.16
CA PRO A 145 19.70 -14.14 -28.37
C PRO A 145 20.24 -14.71 -27.07
N ALA A 146 20.93 -15.84 -27.13
CA ALA A 146 21.55 -16.45 -25.96
C ALA A 146 22.35 -15.38 -25.22
N ALA A 147 21.83 -14.95 -24.08
CA ALA A 147 22.51 -13.99 -23.22
C ALA A 147 23.85 -14.63 -22.83
N ALA A 148 24.95 -14.00 -23.23
CA ALA A 148 26.27 -14.38 -22.76
C ALA A 148 26.21 -14.42 -21.23
N ALA A 149 26.62 -15.55 -20.65
CA ALA A 149 26.64 -15.76 -19.22
C ALA A 149 27.34 -14.57 -18.55
N SER A 150 26.58 -13.78 -17.79
CA SER A 150 27.18 -12.73 -16.98
C SER A 150 28.03 -13.41 -15.90
N PRO A 151 29.28 -12.94 -15.66
CA PRO A 151 30.09 -13.47 -14.58
C PRO A 151 29.34 -13.33 -13.24
N PRO A 152 29.57 -14.25 -12.28
CA PRO A 152 28.87 -14.24 -11.00
C PRO A 152 29.03 -12.87 -10.33
N ALA A 153 27.89 -12.27 -9.96
CA ALA A 153 27.84 -11.05 -9.19
C ALA A 153 28.65 -11.25 -7.90
N SER A 154 29.68 -10.42 -7.73
CA SER A 154 30.39 -10.30 -6.47
C SER A 154 29.38 -9.83 -5.42
N GLY A 155 29.27 -10.59 -4.32
CA GLY A 155 28.30 -10.36 -3.26
C GLY A 155 28.40 -8.96 -2.64
N PRO A 156 27.39 -8.56 -1.85
CA PRO A 156 27.40 -7.27 -1.17
C PRO A 156 28.63 -7.17 -0.25
N SER A 157 29.48 -6.17 -0.50
CA SER A 157 30.57 -5.79 0.39
C SER A 157 30.03 -5.51 1.80
N THR A 158 30.52 -6.26 2.78
CA THR A 158 30.32 -6.15 4.23
C THR A 158 30.82 -4.82 4.84
N VAL A 159 30.84 -3.73 4.08
CA VAL A 159 31.54 -2.48 4.45
C VAL A 159 30.59 -1.41 4.97
N THR A 160 29.27 -1.48 4.71
CA THR A 160 28.34 -0.39 5.05
C THR A 160 27.66 -0.53 6.42
N ILE A 161 27.72 -1.70 7.08
CA ILE A 161 27.12 -1.90 8.42
C ILE A 161 28.05 -1.38 9.54
N VAL A 162 29.36 -1.32 9.30
CA VAL A 162 30.33 -0.82 10.29
C VAL A 162 30.31 0.72 10.39
N GLY A 163 30.00 1.43 9.29
CA GLY A 163 30.03 2.90 9.25
C GLY A 163 28.98 3.56 10.16
N VAL A 164 27.76 3.02 10.21
CA VAL A 164 26.68 3.59 11.03
C VAL A 164 26.93 3.34 12.53
N GLY A 165 27.47 2.18 12.90
CA GLY A 165 27.79 1.85 14.29
C GLY A 165 28.91 2.72 14.88
N VAL A 166 29.97 2.99 14.10
CA VAL A 166 31.09 3.84 14.55
C VAL A 166 30.67 5.30 14.70
N LEU A 167 29.84 5.82 13.79
CA LEU A 167 29.34 7.20 13.88
C LEU A 167 28.50 7.41 15.15
N LEU A 168 27.66 6.43 15.49
CA LEU A 168 26.77 6.50 16.66
C LEU A 168 27.56 6.43 17.98
N LEU A 169 28.59 5.59 18.05
CA LEU A 169 29.49 5.53 19.21
C LEU A 169 30.34 6.80 19.37
N ALA A 170 30.82 7.39 18.28
CA ALA A 170 31.55 8.65 18.33
C ALA A 170 30.67 9.80 18.85
N LEU A 171 29.40 9.85 18.44
CA LEU A 171 28.42 10.84 18.93
C LEU A 171 28.14 10.67 20.43
N ILE A 172 27.97 9.42 20.91
CA ILE A 172 27.81 9.13 22.34
C ILE A 172 29.05 9.55 23.14
N ALA A 173 30.25 9.22 22.67
CA ALA A 173 31.49 9.58 23.35
C ALA A 173 31.67 11.11 23.45
N LEU A 174 31.31 11.85 22.40
CA LEU A 174 31.40 13.32 22.35
C LEU A 174 30.41 13.96 23.33
N VAL A 175 29.19 13.43 23.44
CA VAL A 175 28.19 13.86 24.44
C VAL A 175 28.69 13.59 25.86
N VAL A 176 29.24 12.41 26.14
CA VAL A 176 29.79 12.07 27.46
C VAL A 176 30.99 12.97 27.83
N TRP A 177 31.88 13.26 26.87
CA TRP A 177 33.00 14.17 27.09
C TRP A 177 32.54 15.61 27.40
N ALA A 178 31.56 16.12 26.63
CA ALA A 178 31.00 17.44 26.85
C ALA A 178 30.33 17.58 28.24
N ILE A 179 29.60 16.55 28.68
CA ILE A 179 28.99 16.51 30.02
C ILE A 179 30.08 16.51 31.11
N ARG A 180 31.15 15.72 30.94
CA ARG A 180 32.24 15.64 31.91
C ARG A 180 33.00 16.97 32.05
N GLY A 181 33.30 17.64 30.94
CA GLY A 181 33.95 18.95 30.95
C GLY A 181 33.15 20.01 31.70
N PHE A 182 31.82 19.93 31.64
CA PHE A 182 30.92 20.84 32.33
C PHE A 182 30.87 20.59 33.85
N ILE A 183 30.96 19.33 34.29
CA ILE A 183 30.95 18.95 35.73
C ILE A 183 32.26 19.35 36.43
N THR A 184 33.40 19.35 35.73
CA THR A 184 34.69 19.72 36.32
C THR A 184 34.97 21.22 36.37
N ALA A 185 34.12 22.05 35.74
CA ALA A 185 34.30 23.50 35.64
C ALA A 185 33.44 24.31 36.64
N SER A 186 32.70 23.64 37.54
CA SER A 186 31.84 24.24 38.58
C SER A 186 32.33 23.94 39.98
#